data_AF-A0A3S8R3E4-F1
#
_entry.id   AF-A0A3S8R3E4-F1
#
_cell.length_a   1.000
_cell.length_b   1.000
_cell.length_c   1.000
_cell.angle_alpha   90.00
_cell.angle_beta   90.00
_cell.angle_gamma   90.00
#
_symmetry.space_group_name_H-M   'P 1'
#
loop_
_entity.id
_entity.type
_entity.pdbx_description
1 polymer ?
#
loop_
_entity_poly.entity_id
_entity_poly.type
_entity_poly.pdbx_seq_one_letter_code
_entity_poly.pdbx_strand_id
1 'polypeptide(L)'
;MTPKTQGLSGAIGGELVKGVGKLVNYAVSEFIQEMNSCSGSYYDASVVELKIRRDLRDKLQQKITQLGEAITFRNRARTQHLFNEIFKEVDLGIAHLRNETAYSSYEHCDGETLAHALAFAEKLKTFIDNFFEEFKKHAPYFKVEEFTKSANVNSRTLYFVVENETNPIVADYRFIVVRKEISTYGLDPIFPFEANAAQWLVNNLAHLQKTYNDGREKSYEKEITPLLDNVKALRAKAHLGGEMLYYFEQPLQRELYKVWLRYDANYTQYLKEEAQNTRTANELALRDYQERFNKNVAEDKQAKKRKRLKIQVGIGAAASALLVLFLQKK
;
A
#
# COMPACT_ATOMS: atom_id res chain seq x y z
N MET A 1 -15.29 -17.98 -33.72
CA MET A 1 -15.07 -18.31 -32.29
C MET A 1 -13.90 -17.47 -31.80
N THR A 2 -14.19 -16.38 -31.09
CA THR A 2 -13.20 -15.44 -30.57
C THR A 2 -12.56 -16.01 -29.29
N PRO A 3 -11.22 -16.10 -29.19
CA PRO A 3 -10.58 -16.49 -27.95
C PRO A 3 -10.72 -15.35 -26.94
N LYS A 4 -11.29 -15.67 -25.77
CA LYS A 4 -11.34 -14.78 -24.61
C LYS A 4 -9.92 -14.46 -24.17
N THR A 5 -9.43 -13.27 -24.50
CA THR A 5 -8.26 -12.66 -23.88
C THR A 5 -8.64 -12.23 -22.46
N GLN A 6 -8.62 -13.17 -21.51
CA GLN A 6 -8.47 -12.82 -20.11
C GLN A 6 -7.11 -12.15 -19.95
N GLY A 7 -7.12 -10.82 -19.72
CA GLY A 7 -5.94 -10.03 -19.40
C GLY A 7 -5.25 -10.58 -18.17
N LEU A 8 -4.20 -11.37 -18.39
CA LEU A 8 -3.47 -12.14 -17.38
C LEU A 8 -2.25 -11.41 -16.80
N SER A 9 -2.13 -10.09 -17.00
CA SER A 9 -1.20 -9.24 -16.23
C SER A 9 -1.77 -8.85 -14.85
N GLY A 10 -2.96 -9.37 -14.50
CA GLY A 10 -3.82 -8.96 -13.39
C GLY A 10 -3.48 -9.49 -11.98
N ALA A 11 -2.61 -10.49 -11.87
CA ALA A 11 -2.60 -11.38 -10.69
C ALA A 11 -1.89 -10.81 -9.45
N ILE A 12 -0.78 -10.07 -9.62
CA ILE A 12 0.07 -9.64 -8.49
C ILE A 12 -0.67 -8.69 -7.54
N GLY A 13 -1.22 -7.60 -8.09
CA GLY A 13 -1.82 -6.56 -7.26
C GLY A 13 -3.13 -7.02 -6.65
N GLY A 14 -3.84 -7.98 -7.24
CA GLY A 14 -5.02 -8.60 -6.65
C GLY A 14 -4.71 -9.56 -5.49
N GLU A 15 -3.66 -10.40 -5.60
CA GLU A 15 -3.35 -11.43 -4.60
C GLU A 15 -2.51 -10.92 -3.43
N LEU A 16 -1.49 -10.09 -3.65
CA LEU A 16 -0.74 -9.44 -2.56
C LEU A 16 -1.66 -8.60 -1.68
N VAL A 17 -2.59 -7.86 -2.29
CA VAL A 17 -3.60 -7.08 -1.57
C VAL A 17 -4.58 -7.94 -0.78
N LYS A 18 -4.98 -9.09 -1.32
CA LYS A 18 -5.77 -10.06 -0.54
C LYS A 18 -4.98 -10.57 0.67
N GLY A 19 -3.67 -10.78 0.53
CA GLY A 19 -2.76 -11.15 1.63
C GLY A 19 -2.68 -10.08 2.71
N VAL A 20 -2.39 -8.83 2.33
CA VAL A 20 -2.31 -7.70 3.27
C VAL A 20 -3.67 -7.41 3.92
N GLY A 21 -4.78 -7.44 3.16
CA GLY A 21 -6.12 -7.26 3.72
C GLY A 21 -6.48 -8.31 4.77
N LYS A 22 -6.07 -9.58 4.57
CA LYS A 22 -6.23 -10.62 5.61
C LYS A 22 -5.37 -10.34 6.85
N LEU A 23 -4.16 -9.83 6.69
CA LEU A 23 -3.26 -9.45 7.79
C LEU A 23 -3.81 -8.28 8.60
N VAL A 24 -4.35 -7.24 7.95
CA VAL A 24 -5.01 -6.12 8.63
C VAL A 24 -6.21 -6.63 9.42
N ASN A 25 -7.06 -7.46 8.81
CA ASN A 25 -8.22 -8.05 9.49
C ASN A 25 -7.83 -8.93 10.68
N TYR A 26 -6.76 -9.71 10.56
CA TYR A 26 -6.20 -10.51 11.65
C TYR A 26 -5.70 -9.61 12.79
N ALA A 27 -4.86 -8.61 12.49
CA ALA A 27 -4.32 -7.68 13.49
C ALA A 27 -5.41 -6.97 14.28
N VAL A 28 -6.44 -6.47 13.58
CA VAL A 28 -7.57 -5.78 14.19
C VAL A 28 -8.40 -6.71 15.06
N SER A 29 -8.65 -7.94 14.59
CA SER A 29 -9.40 -8.92 15.38
C SER A 29 -8.64 -9.37 16.62
N GLU A 30 -7.31 -9.51 16.53
CA GLU A 30 -6.48 -9.80 17.69
C GLU A 30 -6.45 -8.64 18.68
N PHE A 31 -6.30 -7.40 18.21
CA PHE A 31 -6.34 -6.22 19.06
C PHE A 31 -7.65 -6.18 19.85
N ILE A 32 -8.79 -6.31 19.18
CA ILE A 32 -10.11 -6.30 19.83
C ILE A 32 -10.24 -7.40 20.91
N GLN A 33 -9.64 -8.58 20.69
CA GLN A 33 -9.64 -9.67 21.67
C GLN A 33 -8.71 -9.43 22.87
N GLU A 34 -7.67 -8.61 22.70
CA GLU A 34 -6.68 -8.28 23.73
C GLU A 34 -7.01 -6.95 24.45
N MET A 35 -8.01 -6.20 24.00
CA MET A 35 -8.45 -4.96 24.66
C MET A 35 -9.05 -5.26 26.04
N ASN A 36 -8.60 -4.51 27.04
CA ASN A 36 -9.25 -4.47 28.35
C ASN A 36 -10.47 -3.53 28.29
N SER A 37 -11.59 -3.95 28.88
CA SER A 37 -12.80 -3.12 28.94
C SER A 37 -12.67 -2.08 30.05
N CYS A 38 -12.25 -0.87 29.72
CA CYS A 38 -12.32 0.28 30.63
C CYS A 38 -13.72 0.90 30.53
N SER A 39 -14.63 0.53 31.43
CA SER A 39 -15.99 1.07 31.42
C SER A 39 -16.00 2.54 31.83
N GLY A 40 -16.50 3.43 30.96
CA GLY A 40 -16.69 4.84 31.26
C GLY A 40 -15.49 5.76 30.99
N SER A 41 -14.43 5.26 30.33
CA SER A 41 -13.31 6.10 29.85
C SER A 41 -13.42 6.41 28.35
N TYR A 42 -12.57 7.32 27.86
CA TYR A 42 -12.43 7.60 26.42
C TYR A 42 -12.01 6.37 25.60
N TYR A 43 -11.52 5.32 26.27
CA TYR A 43 -11.05 4.07 25.67
C TYR A 43 -12.01 2.89 25.89
N ASP A 44 -13.30 3.16 26.12
CA ASP A 44 -14.31 2.11 26.23
C ASP A 44 -14.23 1.14 25.03
N ALA A 45 -14.13 -0.16 25.34
CA ALA A 45 -13.86 -1.20 24.36
C ALA A 45 -14.90 -1.24 23.23
N SER A 46 -16.17 -0.93 23.52
CA SER A 46 -17.23 -0.93 22.51
C SER A 46 -17.08 0.22 21.50
N VAL A 47 -16.65 1.38 21.99
CA VAL A 47 -16.40 2.58 21.17
C VAL A 47 -15.13 2.39 20.34
N VAL A 48 -14.05 1.93 20.98
CA VAL A 48 -12.76 1.68 20.31
C VAL A 48 -12.90 0.59 19.26
N GLU A 49 -13.62 -0.50 19.56
CA GLU A 49 -13.89 -1.56 18.59
C GLU A 49 -14.60 -1.01 17.35
N LEU A 50 -15.69 -0.26 17.55
CA LEU A 50 -16.47 0.28 16.44
C LEU A 50 -15.63 1.22 15.57
N LYS A 51 -14.88 2.13 16.19
CA LYS A 51 -14.00 3.07 15.46
C LYS A 51 -12.83 2.37 14.78
N ILE A 52 -12.19 1.38 15.41
CA ILE A 52 -11.10 0.61 14.77
C ILE A 52 -11.63 -0.18 13.57
N ARG A 53 -12.81 -0.80 13.67
CA ARG A 53 -13.39 -1.52 12.52
C ARG A 53 -13.74 -0.58 11.38
N ARG A 54 -14.47 0.51 11.67
CA ARG A 54 -14.97 1.42 10.64
C ARG A 54 -13.90 2.38 10.10
N ASP A 55 -13.18 3.05 11.00
CA ASP A 55 -12.33 4.19 10.68
C ASP A 55 -10.86 3.84 10.47
N LEU A 56 -10.44 2.62 10.85
CA LEU A 56 -9.11 2.09 10.52
C LEU A 56 -9.20 0.94 9.52
N ARG A 57 -9.76 -0.20 9.94
CA ARG A 57 -9.74 -1.45 9.16
C ARG A 57 -10.37 -1.28 7.80
N ASP A 58 -11.63 -0.82 7.74
CA ASP A 58 -12.38 -0.76 6.47
C ASP A 58 -11.76 0.26 5.50
N LYS A 59 -11.40 1.44 6.00
CA LYS A 59 -10.74 2.48 5.19
C LYS A 59 -9.35 2.06 4.72
N LEU A 60 -8.54 1.45 5.58
CA LEU A 60 -7.21 0.97 5.22
C LEU A 60 -7.30 -0.19 4.22
N GLN A 61 -8.24 -1.11 4.42
CA GLN A 61 -8.50 -2.20 3.49
C GLN A 61 -8.90 -1.66 2.11
N GLN A 62 -9.77 -0.64 2.05
CA GLN A 62 -10.12 0.02 0.80
C GLN A 62 -8.90 0.66 0.11
N LYS A 63 -8.05 1.40 0.85
CA LYS A 63 -6.82 1.98 0.31
C LYS A 63 -5.86 0.91 -0.22
N ILE A 64 -5.69 -0.19 0.52
CA ILE A 64 -4.88 -1.34 0.08
C ILE A 64 -5.47 -1.97 -1.18
N THR A 65 -6.79 -2.15 -1.26
CA THR A 65 -7.47 -2.64 -2.48
C THR A 65 -7.20 -1.75 -3.69
N GLN A 66 -7.37 -0.45 -3.54
CA GLN A 66 -7.08 0.52 -4.61
C GLN A 66 -5.60 0.51 -5.01
N LEU A 67 -4.70 0.26 -4.05
CA LEU A 67 -3.27 0.17 -4.31
C LEU A 67 -2.94 -1.09 -5.12
N GLY A 68 -3.60 -2.22 -4.81
CA GLY A 68 -3.52 -3.43 -5.62
C GLY A 68 -3.98 -3.22 -7.05
N GLU A 69 -5.11 -2.56 -7.24
CA GLU A 69 -5.60 -2.21 -8.57
C GLU A 69 -4.59 -1.31 -9.28
N ALA A 70 -4.07 -0.27 -8.63
CA ALA A 70 -3.08 0.63 -9.20
C ALA A 70 -1.80 -0.10 -9.63
N ILE A 71 -1.27 -0.99 -8.78
CA ILE A 71 -0.11 -1.84 -9.10
C ILE A 71 -0.44 -2.77 -10.28
N THR A 72 -1.62 -3.39 -10.25
CA THR A 72 -2.09 -4.31 -11.30
C THR A 72 -2.12 -3.64 -12.66
N PHE A 73 -2.62 -2.41 -12.72
CA PHE A 73 -2.69 -1.61 -13.94
C PHE A 73 -1.41 -0.81 -14.21
N ARG A 74 -0.31 -1.10 -13.49
CA ARG A 74 0.99 -0.41 -13.59
C ARG A 74 0.87 1.12 -13.51
N ASN A 75 -0.10 1.63 -12.75
CA ASN A 75 -0.36 3.05 -12.61
C ASN A 75 0.58 3.69 -11.57
N ARG A 76 1.81 4.00 -12.01
CA ARG A 76 2.91 4.56 -11.20
C ARG A 76 2.47 5.65 -10.23
N ALA A 77 1.79 6.68 -10.72
CA ALA A 77 1.47 7.85 -9.92
C ALA A 77 0.34 7.58 -8.91
N ARG A 78 -0.65 6.74 -9.26
CA ARG A 78 -1.66 6.28 -8.31
C ARG A 78 -1.05 5.36 -7.26
N THR A 79 -0.13 4.48 -7.65
CA THR A 79 0.66 3.63 -6.74
C THR A 79 1.47 4.48 -5.77
N GLN A 80 2.21 5.49 -6.26
CA GLN A 80 2.96 6.42 -5.42
C GLN A 80 2.06 7.16 -4.43
N HIS A 81 0.96 7.74 -4.91
CA HIS A 81 0.02 8.48 -4.07
C HIS A 81 -0.55 7.59 -2.96
N LEU A 82 -1.03 6.38 -3.31
CA LEU A 82 -1.63 5.47 -2.33
C LEU A 82 -0.61 4.93 -1.32
N PHE A 83 0.62 4.62 -1.72
CA PHE A 83 1.68 4.29 -0.77
C PHE A 83 1.97 5.47 0.17
N ASN A 84 2.08 6.69 -0.35
CA ASN A 84 2.35 7.88 0.46
C ASN A 84 1.22 8.19 1.44
N GLU A 85 -0.05 8.01 1.03
CA GLU A 85 -1.17 8.11 1.94
C GLU A 85 -1.10 7.05 3.04
N ILE A 86 -0.87 5.78 2.70
CA ILE A 86 -0.81 4.70 3.68
C ILE A 86 0.35 4.92 4.67
N PHE A 87 1.54 5.28 4.19
CA PHE A 87 2.69 5.59 5.05
C PHE A 87 2.43 6.79 5.96
N LYS A 88 1.87 7.86 5.42
CA LYS A 88 1.49 9.03 6.21
C LYS A 88 0.55 8.65 7.34
N GLU A 89 -0.53 7.91 7.05
CA GLU A 89 -1.51 7.53 8.07
C GLU A 89 -0.91 6.64 9.17
N VAL A 90 -0.14 5.64 8.78
CA VAL A 90 0.39 4.61 9.69
C VAL A 90 1.57 5.14 10.51
N ASP A 91 2.53 5.79 9.88
CA ASP A 91 3.73 6.27 10.58
C ASP A 91 3.36 7.41 11.55
N LEU A 92 2.51 8.37 11.13
CA LEU A 92 2.01 9.41 12.03
C LEU A 92 1.10 8.85 13.12
N GLY A 93 0.29 7.83 12.82
CA GLY A 93 -0.62 7.20 13.80
C GLY A 93 0.14 6.50 14.91
N ILE A 94 1.21 5.78 14.57
CA ILE A 94 2.11 5.15 15.55
C ILE A 94 2.87 6.20 16.34
N ALA A 95 3.40 7.23 15.69
CA ALA A 95 4.12 8.30 16.40
C ALA A 95 3.21 8.98 17.44
N HIS A 96 1.94 9.22 17.07
CA HIS A 96 0.97 9.78 17.99
C HIS A 96 0.65 8.85 19.16
N LEU A 97 0.39 7.56 18.88
CA LEU A 97 0.18 6.55 19.91
C LEU A 97 1.36 6.44 20.88
N ARG A 98 2.59 6.46 20.38
CA ARG A 98 3.80 6.43 21.22
C ARG A 98 3.88 7.65 22.14
N ASN A 99 3.54 8.82 21.62
CA ASN A 99 3.49 10.05 22.41
C ASN A 99 2.45 9.91 23.53
N GLU A 100 1.20 9.57 23.19
CA GLU A 100 0.15 9.43 24.21
C GLU A 100 0.46 8.35 25.23
N THR A 101 1.01 7.20 24.81
CA THR A 101 1.40 6.12 25.73
C THR A 101 2.52 6.57 26.69
N ALA A 102 3.42 7.44 26.24
CA ALA A 102 4.50 7.98 27.09
C ALA A 102 4.01 9.06 28.08
N TYR A 103 2.96 9.79 27.73
CA TYR A 103 2.39 10.88 28.54
C TYR A 103 1.17 10.48 29.39
N SER A 104 0.50 9.37 29.09
CA SER A 104 -0.67 8.90 29.84
C SER A 104 -0.25 8.45 31.25
N SER A 105 -0.36 9.39 32.19
CA SER A 105 -0.11 9.21 33.63
C SER A 105 -1.39 9.01 34.45
N TYR A 106 -2.54 8.92 33.78
CA TYR A 106 -3.86 8.91 34.39
C TYR A 106 -4.54 7.56 34.12
N GLU A 107 -4.68 6.77 35.19
CA GLU A 107 -5.38 5.48 35.26
C GLU A 107 -4.71 4.25 34.61
N HIS A 108 -4.59 3.18 35.41
CA HIS A 108 -3.93 1.92 35.03
C HIS A 108 -4.57 1.26 33.80
N CYS A 109 -5.89 1.39 33.64
CA CYS A 109 -6.66 0.76 32.55
C CYS A 109 -6.42 1.44 31.18
N ASP A 110 -6.35 2.77 31.16
CA ASP A 110 -6.11 3.55 29.94
C ASP A 110 -4.68 3.33 29.43
N GLY A 111 -3.70 3.29 30.33
CA GLY A 111 -2.30 2.97 29.99
C GLY A 111 -2.13 1.57 29.40
N GLU A 112 -2.83 0.56 29.92
CA GLU A 112 -2.82 -0.80 29.35
C GLU A 112 -3.44 -0.82 27.94
N THR A 113 -4.57 -0.15 27.75
CA THR A 113 -5.25 -0.09 26.45
C THR A 113 -4.39 0.61 25.39
N LEU A 114 -3.73 1.71 25.74
CA LEU A 114 -2.78 2.41 24.88
C LEU A 114 -1.56 1.55 24.55
N ALA A 115 -1.02 0.80 25.51
CA ALA A 115 0.08 -0.14 25.26
C ALA A 115 -0.30 -1.27 24.29
N HIS A 116 -1.50 -1.85 24.45
CA HIS A 116 -2.04 -2.85 23.52
C HIS A 116 -2.28 -2.26 22.12
N ALA A 117 -2.79 -1.02 22.06
CA ALA A 117 -3.01 -0.29 20.80
C ALA A 117 -1.69 -0.01 20.07
N LEU A 118 -0.64 0.38 20.81
CA LEU A 118 0.69 0.59 20.25
C LEU A 118 1.27 -0.71 19.69
N ALA A 119 1.20 -1.82 20.43
CA ALA A 119 1.66 -3.12 19.95
C ALA A 119 0.92 -3.57 18.68
N PHE A 120 -0.39 -3.34 18.63
CA PHE A 120 -1.20 -3.56 17.43
C PHE A 120 -0.73 -2.70 16.25
N ALA A 121 -0.53 -1.40 16.45
CA ALA A 121 -0.13 -0.48 15.40
C ALA A 121 1.28 -0.81 14.86
N GLU A 122 2.22 -1.21 15.72
CA GLU A 122 3.55 -1.67 15.31
C GLU A 122 3.48 -2.96 14.48
N LYS A 123 2.63 -3.92 14.87
CA LYS A 123 2.39 -5.14 14.09
C LYS A 123 1.78 -4.83 12.72
N LEU A 124 0.84 -3.88 12.66
CA LEU A 124 0.26 -3.40 11.40
C LEU A 124 1.33 -2.79 10.50
N LYS A 125 2.23 -1.96 11.05
CA LYS A 125 3.36 -1.40 10.31
C LYS A 125 4.26 -2.48 9.72
N THR A 126 4.59 -3.53 10.47
CA THR A 126 5.37 -4.66 9.92
C THR A 126 4.71 -5.27 8.68
N PHE A 127 3.38 -5.39 8.64
CA PHE A 127 2.70 -5.92 7.46
C PHE A 127 2.77 -4.99 6.24
N ILE A 128 2.66 -3.68 6.48
CA ILE A 128 2.77 -2.67 5.42
C ILE A 128 4.20 -2.57 4.91
N ASP A 129 5.18 -2.64 5.81
CA ASP A 129 6.61 -2.60 5.48
C ASP A 129 6.99 -3.82 4.63
N ASN A 130 6.58 -5.02 5.04
CA ASN A 130 6.78 -6.23 4.24
C ASN A 130 6.10 -6.14 2.88
N PHE A 131 4.88 -5.60 2.80
CA PHE A 131 4.20 -5.41 1.52
C PHE A 131 4.97 -4.46 0.60
N PHE A 132 5.49 -3.36 1.14
CA PHE A 132 6.29 -2.41 0.38
C PHE A 132 7.62 -3.00 -0.10
N GLU A 133 8.32 -3.78 0.73
CA GLU A 133 9.54 -4.48 0.33
C GLU A 133 9.28 -5.47 -0.81
N GLU A 134 8.19 -6.23 -0.73
CA GLU A 134 7.81 -7.16 -1.80
C GLU A 134 7.39 -6.40 -3.07
N PHE A 135 6.70 -5.26 -2.94
CA PHE A 135 6.44 -4.38 -4.08
C PHE A 135 7.74 -3.91 -4.75
N LYS A 136 8.75 -3.46 -3.98
CA LYS A 136 10.06 -3.05 -4.53
C LYS A 136 10.77 -4.20 -5.26
N LYS A 137 10.70 -5.43 -4.75
CA LYS A 137 11.31 -6.61 -5.38
C LYS A 137 10.60 -7.06 -6.67
N HIS A 138 9.27 -6.95 -6.69
CA HIS A 138 8.43 -7.53 -7.75
C HIS A 138 7.84 -6.51 -8.72
N ALA A 139 8.20 -5.24 -8.58
CA ALA A 139 7.88 -4.20 -9.55
C ALA A 139 9.17 -3.66 -10.22
N PRO A 140 9.86 -4.47 -11.05
CA PRO A 140 11.13 -4.09 -11.67
C PRO A 140 11.02 -2.81 -12.51
N TYR A 141 9.82 -2.46 -12.99
CA TYR A 141 9.56 -1.26 -13.79
C TYR A 141 9.60 0.06 -13.01
N PHE A 142 9.71 -0.01 -11.69
CA PHE A 142 9.67 1.13 -10.80
C PHE A 142 10.96 1.26 -10.02
N LYS A 143 11.71 2.35 -10.26
CA LYS A 143 12.77 2.76 -9.34
C LYS A 143 12.14 3.55 -8.21
N VAL A 144 12.14 2.99 -7.01
CA VAL A 144 11.55 3.64 -5.83
C VAL A 144 12.64 4.38 -5.07
N GLU A 145 12.44 5.67 -4.83
CA GLU A 145 13.26 6.49 -3.95
C GLU A 145 12.47 6.79 -2.68
N GLU A 146 13.13 6.73 -1.53
CA GLU A 146 12.53 6.91 -0.22
C GLU A 146 13.05 8.20 0.42
N PHE A 147 12.13 8.98 0.98
CA PHE A 147 12.38 10.24 1.65
C PHE A 147 11.64 10.25 2.98
N THR A 148 12.06 11.14 3.87
CA THR A 148 11.33 11.45 5.09
C THR A 148 10.67 12.81 4.94
N LYS A 149 9.40 12.92 5.33
CA LYS A 149 8.70 14.20 5.46
C LYS A 149 8.09 14.29 6.85
N SER A 150 7.89 15.51 7.33
CA SER A 150 7.22 15.76 8.61
C SER A 150 5.82 16.33 8.38
N ALA A 151 4.88 15.97 9.23
CA ALA A 151 3.53 16.56 9.23
C ALA A 151 2.94 16.50 10.64
N ASN A 152 1.92 17.34 10.87
CA ASN A 152 1.14 17.24 12.09
C ASN A 152 0.23 15.99 12.04
N VAL A 153 0.12 15.28 13.15
CA VAL A 153 -0.70 14.07 13.31
C VAL A 153 -2.20 14.32 13.10
N ASN A 154 -2.68 15.55 13.21
CA ASN A 154 -4.08 15.91 12.91
C ASN A 154 -4.41 15.83 11.41
N SER A 155 -3.38 15.83 10.54
CA SER A 155 -3.56 15.68 9.09
C SER A 155 -3.83 14.24 8.63
N ARG A 156 -3.97 13.31 9.59
CA ARG A 156 -4.41 11.93 9.39
C ARG A 156 -5.93 11.87 9.22
N THR A 157 -6.39 10.77 8.65
CA THR A 157 -7.81 10.45 8.45
C THR A 157 -8.19 9.09 9.04
N LEU A 158 -7.20 8.24 9.36
CA LEU A 158 -7.38 6.96 10.00
C LEU A 158 -7.27 7.06 11.53
N TYR A 159 -8.11 6.31 12.22
CA TYR A 159 -8.17 6.28 13.68
C TYR A 159 -7.22 5.23 14.26
N PHE A 160 -6.37 5.60 15.22
CA PHE A 160 -5.41 4.69 15.87
C PHE A 160 -5.62 4.70 17.39
N VAL A 161 -6.86 4.48 17.85
CA VAL A 161 -7.29 4.51 19.27
C VAL A 161 -7.26 5.91 19.90
N VAL A 162 -6.25 6.71 19.57
CA VAL A 162 -6.16 8.14 19.88
C VAL A 162 -6.81 8.94 18.75
N GLU A 163 -7.70 9.87 19.10
CA GLU A 163 -8.31 10.79 18.13
C GLU A 163 -7.28 11.74 17.53
N ASN A 164 -7.52 12.21 16.30
CA ASN A 164 -6.50 12.96 15.55
C ASN A 164 -6.21 14.35 16.13
N GLU A 165 -7.17 14.92 16.86
CA GLU A 165 -7.07 16.26 17.48
C GLU A 165 -6.62 16.23 18.95
N THR A 166 -6.54 15.05 19.57
CA THR A 166 -6.02 14.92 20.94
C THR A 166 -4.51 15.16 20.91
N ASN A 167 -3.97 16.06 21.75
CA ASN A 167 -2.53 16.28 21.95
C ASN A 167 -1.65 16.20 20.67
N PRO A 168 -1.97 16.97 19.61
CA PRO A 168 -1.36 16.77 18.32
C PRO A 168 0.14 17.14 18.33
N ILE A 169 0.95 16.21 17.83
CA ILE A 169 2.39 16.40 17.63
C ILE A 169 2.75 16.53 16.15
N VAL A 170 3.97 17.00 15.88
CA VAL A 170 4.60 16.87 14.56
C VAL A 170 5.47 15.62 14.57
N ALA A 171 5.32 14.78 13.55
CA ALA A 171 6.11 13.57 13.42
C ALA A 171 6.52 13.32 11.97
N ASP A 172 7.51 12.46 11.81
CA ASP A 172 8.04 12.05 10.52
C ASP A 172 7.28 10.86 9.95
N TYR A 173 7.11 10.85 8.63
CA TYR A 173 6.54 9.74 7.87
C TYR A 173 7.34 9.49 6.59
N ARG A 174 7.29 8.24 6.13
CA ARG A 174 7.95 7.87 4.87
C ARG A 174 7.19 8.41 3.67
N PHE A 175 7.95 8.96 2.74
CA PHE A 175 7.45 9.45 1.47
C PHE A 175 8.26 8.84 0.35
N ILE A 176 7.59 8.22 -0.61
CA ILE A 176 8.23 7.59 -1.76
C ILE A 176 7.99 8.38 -3.02
N VAL A 177 8.98 8.34 -3.90
CA VAL A 177 8.87 8.74 -5.30
C VAL A 177 9.08 7.48 -6.13
N VAL A 178 8.05 7.11 -6.88
CA VAL A 178 8.12 5.96 -7.78
C VAL A 178 8.53 6.53 -9.13
N ARG A 179 9.81 6.39 -9.51
CA ARG A 179 10.31 6.76 -10.83
C ARG A 179 10.07 5.63 -11.83
N LYS A 180 9.87 6.01 -13.09
CA LYS A 180 9.87 5.04 -14.18
C LYS A 180 11.32 4.60 -14.40
N GLU A 181 11.57 3.29 -14.47
CA GLU A 181 12.86 2.83 -14.98
C GLU A 181 12.95 3.16 -16.49
N ILE A 182 14.15 3.42 -17.01
CA ILE A 182 14.35 3.65 -18.44
C ILE A 182 13.84 2.41 -19.16
N SER A 183 12.87 2.60 -20.05
CA SER A 183 12.31 1.54 -20.88
C SER A 183 13.46 0.74 -21.49
N THR A 184 13.54 -0.57 -21.24
CA THR A 184 14.55 -1.43 -21.89
C THR A 184 14.34 -1.52 -23.40
N TYR A 185 13.13 -1.15 -23.87
CA TYR A 185 12.82 -0.93 -25.28
C TYR A 185 13.47 0.34 -25.85
N GLY A 186 14.00 1.24 -25.01
CA GLY A 186 14.74 2.44 -25.43
C GLY A 186 13.85 3.62 -25.85
N LEU A 187 12.53 3.52 -25.71
CA LEU A 187 11.57 4.56 -26.04
C LEU A 187 10.47 4.67 -24.97
N ASP A 188 9.93 5.87 -24.77
CA ASP A 188 8.81 6.15 -23.87
C ASP A 188 7.48 6.30 -24.65
N PRO A 189 6.72 5.21 -24.82
CA PRO A 189 5.47 5.24 -25.59
C PRO A 189 4.27 5.80 -24.83
N ILE A 190 4.41 6.05 -23.53
CA ILE A 190 3.41 6.72 -22.70
C ILE A 190 3.86 8.16 -22.55
N PHE A 191 3.02 9.10 -23.00
CA PHE A 191 3.29 10.52 -22.85
C PHE A 191 3.44 10.91 -21.36
N PRO A 192 4.62 11.37 -20.91
CA PRO A 192 4.85 11.68 -19.50
C PRO A 192 4.15 12.97 -19.04
N PHE A 193 3.73 12.99 -17.78
CA PHE A 193 3.14 14.16 -17.11
C PHE A 193 4.02 15.42 -17.15
N GLU A 194 5.34 15.24 -17.13
CA GLU A 194 6.32 16.33 -17.09
C GLU A 194 7.00 16.57 -18.44
N ALA A 195 6.62 15.81 -19.47
CA ALA A 195 7.28 15.91 -20.77
C ALA A 195 6.75 17.05 -21.64
N ASN A 196 7.65 17.60 -22.44
CA ASN A 196 7.30 18.46 -23.56
C ASN A 196 6.64 17.62 -24.67
N ALA A 197 5.38 17.94 -25.01
CA ALA A 197 4.60 17.21 -26.01
C ALA A 197 5.24 17.20 -27.40
N ALA A 198 5.85 18.31 -27.83
CA ALA A 198 6.46 18.41 -29.14
C ALA A 198 7.73 17.54 -29.23
N GLN A 199 8.59 17.61 -28.20
CA GLN A 199 9.80 16.78 -28.15
C GLN A 199 9.47 15.30 -28.08
N TRP A 200 8.47 14.94 -27.27
CA TRP A 200 8.00 13.56 -27.15
C TRP A 200 7.45 13.03 -28.48
N LEU A 201 6.65 13.83 -29.20
CA LEU A 201 6.11 13.44 -30.50
C LEU A 201 7.21 13.21 -31.53
N VAL A 202 8.19 14.12 -31.64
CA VAL A 202 9.33 14.01 -32.56
C VAL A 202 10.09 12.70 -32.33
N ASN A 203 10.38 12.36 -31.08
CA ASN A 203 11.10 11.13 -30.75
C ASN A 203 10.33 9.87 -31.18
N ASN A 204 9.01 9.85 -30.99
CA ASN A 204 8.16 8.73 -31.40
C ASN A 204 8.02 8.60 -32.92
N LEU A 205 7.90 9.72 -33.64
CA LEU A 205 7.86 9.73 -35.11
C LEU A 205 9.18 9.22 -35.70
N ALA A 206 10.31 9.70 -35.17
CA ALA A 206 11.63 9.24 -35.58
C ALA A 206 11.82 7.73 -35.36
N HIS A 207 11.32 7.20 -34.24
CA HIS A 207 11.33 5.75 -33.97
C HIS A 207 10.51 4.98 -34.99
N LEU A 208 9.23 5.33 -35.19
CA LEU A 208 8.36 4.64 -36.14
C LEU A 208 8.94 4.67 -37.57
N GLN A 209 9.44 5.83 -37.99
CA GLN A 209 10.06 5.99 -39.29
C GLN A 209 11.31 5.10 -39.44
N LYS A 210 12.19 5.07 -38.43
CA LYS A 210 13.41 4.25 -38.45
C LYS A 210 13.11 2.75 -38.39
N THR A 211 12.11 2.34 -37.61
CA THR A 211 11.81 0.93 -37.36
C THR A 211 11.03 0.28 -38.49
N TYR A 212 10.06 1.00 -39.09
CA TYR A 212 9.12 0.41 -40.06
C TYR A 212 9.30 0.95 -41.47
N ASN A 213 9.70 2.22 -41.62
CA ASN A 213 9.96 2.89 -42.90
C ASN A 213 8.84 2.67 -43.96
N ASP A 214 7.58 2.63 -43.53
CA ASP A 214 6.42 2.33 -44.38
C ASP A 214 5.37 3.47 -44.40
N GLY A 215 5.72 4.63 -43.83
CA GLY A 215 4.85 5.81 -43.81
C GLY A 215 3.84 5.82 -42.66
N ARG A 216 3.83 4.81 -41.77
CA ARG A 216 2.89 4.74 -40.64
C ARG A 216 3.06 5.88 -39.65
N GLU A 217 4.25 6.49 -39.58
CA GLU A 217 4.53 7.64 -38.72
C GLU A 217 3.60 8.82 -39.04
N LYS A 218 3.25 9.03 -40.30
CA LYS A 218 2.35 10.13 -40.72
C LYS A 218 0.91 9.89 -40.30
N SER A 219 0.46 8.63 -40.34
CA SER A 219 -0.87 8.25 -39.87
C SER A 219 -0.94 8.32 -38.34
N TYR A 220 0.11 7.88 -37.65
CA TYR A 220 0.26 8.05 -36.21
C TYR A 220 0.22 9.53 -35.80
N GLU A 221 0.97 10.40 -36.49
CA GLU A 221 0.98 11.85 -36.24
C GLU A 221 -0.42 12.46 -36.29
N LYS A 222 -1.21 12.11 -37.32
CA LYS A 222 -2.58 12.60 -37.49
C LYS A 222 -3.50 12.18 -36.34
N GLU A 223 -3.35 10.96 -35.84
CA GLU A 223 -4.19 10.44 -34.75
C GLU A 223 -3.75 10.96 -33.37
N ILE A 224 -2.45 11.14 -33.14
CA ILE A 224 -1.92 11.49 -31.82
C ILE A 224 -2.00 13.01 -31.54
N THR A 225 -1.91 13.85 -32.58
CA THR A 225 -1.86 15.31 -32.43
C THR A 225 -3.08 15.90 -31.71
N PRO A 226 -4.34 15.55 -32.07
CA PRO A 226 -5.51 16.09 -31.37
C PRO A 226 -5.54 15.71 -29.89
N LEU A 227 -5.07 14.51 -29.54
CA LEU A 227 -5.00 14.04 -28.16
C LEU A 227 -3.94 14.81 -27.36
N LEU A 228 -2.78 15.11 -27.95
CA LEU A 228 -1.75 15.93 -27.32
C LEU A 228 -2.23 17.37 -27.08
N ASP A 229 -3.00 17.93 -28.01
CA ASP A 229 -3.58 19.27 -27.83
C ASP A 229 -4.62 19.31 -26.72
N ASN A 230 -5.42 18.26 -26.56
CA ASN A 230 -6.31 18.11 -25.40
C ASN A 230 -5.53 18.06 -24.08
N VAL A 231 -4.38 17.39 -24.04
CA VAL A 231 -3.52 17.37 -22.84
C VAL A 231 -2.94 18.75 -22.56
N LYS A 232 -2.43 19.46 -23.58
CA LYS A 232 -1.95 20.84 -23.41
C LYS A 232 -3.05 21.75 -22.85
N ALA A 233 -4.26 21.69 -23.42
CA ALA A 233 -5.40 22.46 -22.98
C ALA A 233 -5.80 22.14 -21.53
N LEU A 234 -5.70 20.86 -21.14
CA LEU A 234 -5.96 20.44 -19.77
C LEU A 234 -4.91 21.00 -18.80
N ARG A 235 -3.62 20.90 -19.14
CA ARG A 235 -2.51 21.42 -18.32
C ARG A 235 -2.51 22.95 -18.19
N ALA A 236 -3.07 23.65 -19.16
CA ALA A 236 -3.21 25.12 -19.13
C ALA A 236 -4.31 25.61 -18.14
N LYS A 237 -5.14 24.71 -17.59
CA LYS A 237 -6.20 25.10 -16.65
C LYS A 237 -5.61 25.40 -15.27
N ALA A 238 -5.41 26.69 -14.99
CA ALA A 238 -4.82 27.21 -13.74
C ALA A 238 -5.54 26.80 -12.43
N HIS A 239 -6.80 26.35 -12.51
CA HIS A 239 -7.61 25.96 -11.34
C HIS A 239 -7.51 24.46 -10.99
N LEU A 240 -6.85 23.64 -11.81
CA LEU A 240 -6.62 22.24 -11.50
C LEU A 240 -5.33 22.13 -10.68
N GLY A 241 -5.44 21.85 -9.38
CA GLY A 241 -4.29 21.43 -8.57
C GLY A 241 -3.62 20.18 -9.16
N GLY A 242 -2.34 19.94 -8.85
CA GLY A 242 -1.55 18.87 -9.47
C GLY A 242 -2.18 17.47 -9.39
N GLU A 243 -2.91 17.16 -8.32
CA GLU A 243 -3.65 15.91 -8.17
C GLU A 243 -4.89 15.82 -9.07
N MET A 244 -5.68 16.89 -9.17
CA MET A 244 -6.86 16.91 -10.04
C MET A 244 -6.45 16.87 -11.52
N LEU A 245 -5.40 17.62 -11.88
CA LEU A 245 -4.80 17.57 -13.21
C LEU A 245 -4.38 16.15 -13.60
N TYR A 246 -3.77 15.43 -12.65
CA TYR A 246 -3.39 14.03 -12.82
C TYR A 246 -4.60 13.11 -13.15
N TYR A 247 -5.72 13.23 -12.44
CA TYR A 247 -6.91 12.40 -12.72
C TYR A 247 -7.54 12.72 -14.08
N PHE A 248 -7.60 14.00 -14.46
CA PHE A 248 -8.19 14.38 -15.74
C PHE A 248 -7.31 14.04 -16.94
N GLU A 249 -5.99 13.97 -16.78
CA GLU A 249 -5.09 13.63 -17.88
C GLU A 249 -5.03 12.12 -18.14
N GLN A 250 -5.33 11.28 -17.15
CA GLN A 250 -5.27 9.83 -17.27
C GLN A 250 -6.10 9.26 -18.43
N PRO A 251 -7.38 9.63 -18.65
CA PRO A 251 -8.14 9.17 -19.80
C PRO A 251 -7.44 9.51 -21.13
N LEU A 252 -6.87 10.71 -21.25
CA LEU A 252 -6.15 11.14 -22.45
C LEU A 252 -4.86 10.33 -22.65
N GLN A 253 -4.09 10.09 -21.59
CA GLN A 253 -2.89 9.25 -21.64
C GLN A 253 -3.22 7.80 -22.04
N ARG A 254 -4.36 7.25 -21.60
CA ARG A 254 -4.82 5.92 -22.01
C ARG A 254 -5.14 5.88 -23.51
N GLU A 255 -5.79 6.91 -24.04
CA GLU A 255 -6.08 6.98 -25.48
C GLU A 255 -4.79 7.15 -26.30
N LEU A 256 -3.86 8.01 -25.88
CA LEU A 256 -2.53 8.16 -26.50
C LEU A 256 -1.80 6.81 -26.57
N TYR A 257 -1.83 6.04 -25.47
CA TYR A 257 -1.21 4.73 -25.41
C TYR A 257 -1.89 3.69 -26.31
N LYS A 258 -3.23 3.67 -26.37
CA LYS A 258 -3.96 2.80 -27.30
C LYS A 258 -3.65 3.09 -28.76
N VAL A 259 -3.46 4.37 -29.10
CA VAL A 259 -3.00 4.76 -30.45
C VAL A 259 -1.62 4.16 -30.69
N TRP A 260 -0.66 4.38 -29.80
CA TRP A 260 0.70 3.82 -29.93
C TRP A 260 0.73 2.31 -30.19
N LEU A 261 -0.05 1.53 -29.43
CA LEU A 261 -0.12 0.07 -29.57
C LEU A 261 -0.58 -0.41 -30.96
N ARG A 262 -1.32 0.43 -31.72
CA ARG A 262 -1.70 0.10 -33.10
C ARG A 262 -0.56 0.27 -34.09
N TYR A 263 0.38 1.16 -33.78
CA TYR A 263 1.41 1.60 -34.71
C TYR A 263 2.77 0.92 -34.47
N ASP A 264 3.07 0.50 -33.24
CA ASP A 264 4.31 -0.20 -32.90
C ASP A 264 4.06 -1.69 -32.55
N ALA A 265 4.17 -2.54 -33.58
CA ALA A 265 4.03 -3.99 -33.48
C ALA A 265 5.16 -4.65 -32.68
N ASN A 266 6.40 -4.18 -32.84
CA ASN A 266 7.58 -4.63 -32.09
C ASN A 266 7.41 -4.33 -30.60
N TYR A 267 6.93 -3.14 -30.25
CA TYR A 267 6.61 -2.80 -28.88
C TYR A 267 5.47 -3.66 -28.32
N THR A 268 4.44 -3.93 -29.12
CA THR A 268 3.34 -4.85 -28.73
C THR A 268 3.85 -6.27 -28.47
N GLN A 269 4.83 -6.75 -29.26
CA GLN A 269 5.47 -8.05 -29.07
C GLN A 269 6.37 -8.06 -27.84
N TYR A 270 7.18 -7.02 -27.64
CA TYR A 270 7.96 -6.80 -26.42
C TYR A 270 7.08 -6.88 -25.17
N LEU A 271 5.91 -6.22 -25.17
CA LEU A 271 4.97 -6.27 -24.05
C LEU A 271 4.44 -7.69 -23.77
N LYS A 272 4.26 -8.53 -24.80
CA LYS A 272 3.81 -9.91 -24.63
C LYS A 272 4.91 -10.77 -23.99
N GLU A 273 6.15 -10.64 -24.46
CA GLU A 273 7.31 -11.38 -23.96
C GLU A 273 7.65 -10.95 -22.53
N GLU A 274 7.65 -9.64 -22.29
CA GLU A 274 7.79 -9.08 -20.95
C GLU A 274 6.69 -9.61 -20.03
N ALA A 275 5.42 -9.57 -20.43
CA ALA A 275 4.32 -10.08 -19.62
C ALA A 275 4.45 -11.58 -19.28
N GLN A 276 4.97 -12.40 -20.19
CA GLN A 276 5.25 -13.82 -19.93
C GLN A 276 6.37 -14.00 -18.90
N ASN A 277 7.46 -13.26 -19.02
CA ASN A 277 8.58 -13.32 -18.07
C ASN A 277 8.19 -12.79 -16.69
N THR A 278 7.45 -11.68 -16.64
CA THR A 278 6.90 -11.15 -15.39
C THR A 278 5.99 -12.19 -14.74
N ARG A 279 5.09 -12.84 -15.50
CA ARG A 279 4.17 -13.85 -14.97
C ARG A 279 4.91 -14.97 -14.25
N THR A 280 5.93 -15.55 -14.86
CA THR A 280 6.72 -16.63 -14.27
C THR A 280 7.43 -16.18 -12.99
N ALA A 281 8.05 -14.98 -13.01
CA ALA A 281 8.70 -14.41 -11.83
C ALA A 281 7.71 -14.11 -10.69
N ASN A 282 6.50 -13.68 -11.03
CA ASN A 282 5.45 -13.37 -10.07
C ASN A 282 4.82 -14.60 -9.45
N GLU A 283 4.57 -15.65 -10.24
CA GLU A 283 4.06 -16.93 -9.73
C GLU A 283 5.04 -17.53 -8.70
N LEU A 284 6.35 -17.41 -8.95
CA LEU A 284 7.41 -17.79 -8.00
C LEU A 284 7.40 -16.93 -6.72
N ALA A 285 7.30 -15.61 -6.88
CA ALA A 285 7.25 -14.65 -5.77
C ALA A 285 6.03 -14.82 -4.86
N LEU A 286 4.85 -15.02 -5.45
CA LEU A 286 3.59 -15.19 -4.73
C LEU A 286 3.59 -16.46 -3.90
N ARG A 287 4.16 -17.55 -4.43
CA ARG A 287 4.31 -18.81 -3.71
C ARG A 287 5.23 -18.64 -2.49
N ASP A 288 6.37 -18.00 -2.66
CA ASP A 288 7.32 -17.70 -1.57
C ASP A 288 6.70 -16.77 -0.51
N TYR A 289 5.96 -15.74 -0.92
CA TYR A 289 5.23 -14.86 0.00
C TYR A 289 4.16 -15.61 0.81
N GLN A 290 3.34 -16.46 0.17
CA GLN A 290 2.28 -17.23 0.83
C GLN A 290 2.86 -18.24 1.84
N GLU A 291 3.99 -18.86 1.53
CA GLU A 291 4.70 -19.77 2.42
C GLU A 291 5.25 -19.03 3.65
N ARG A 292 5.89 -17.86 3.45
CA ARG A 292 6.36 -17.01 4.56
C ARG A 292 5.21 -16.47 5.41
N PHE A 293 4.08 -16.12 4.80
CA PHE A 293 2.86 -15.71 5.51
C PHE A 293 2.36 -16.82 6.44
N ASN A 294 2.20 -18.05 5.93
CA ASN A 294 1.72 -19.17 6.72
C ASN A 294 2.68 -19.47 7.88
N LYS A 295 3.99 -19.36 7.64
CA LYS A 295 5.03 -19.54 8.66
C LYS A 295 4.93 -18.48 9.76
N ASN A 296 4.87 -17.19 9.42
CA ASN A 296 4.79 -16.11 10.40
C ASN A 296 3.51 -16.18 11.26
N VAL A 297 2.37 -16.51 10.66
CA VAL A 297 1.12 -16.73 11.41
C VAL A 297 1.23 -17.94 12.33
N ALA A 298 1.87 -19.02 11.88
CA ALA A 298 2.09 -20.21 12.70
C ALA A 298 3.06 -19.96 13.87
N GLU A 299 4.15 -19.23 13.62
CA GLU A 299 5.13 -18.83 14.64
C GLU A 299 4.51 -17.92 15.70
N ASP A 300 3.71 -16.93 15.30
CA ASP A 300 2.98 -16.04 16.21
C ASP A 300 1.98 -16.84 17.07
N LYS A 301 1.19 -17.73 16.46
CA LYS A 301 0.29 -18.64 17.18
C LYS A 301 1.04 -19.54 18.17
N GLN A 302 2.19 -20.07 17.77
CA GLN A 302 3.02 -20.91 18.65
C GLN A 302 3.63 -20.10 19.80
N ALA A 303 4.14 -18.90 19.54
CA ALA A 303 4.70 -18.02 20.56
C ALA A 303 3.65 -17.65 21.61
N LYS A 304 2.43 -17.32 21.18
CA LYS A 304 1.29 -17.06 22.07
C LYS A 304 0.85 -18.31 22.83
N LYS A 305 0.81 -19.48 22.18
CA LYS A 305 0.55 -20.76 22.88
C LYS A 305 1.58 -21.03 23.97
N ARG A 306 2.87 -20.82 23.68
CA ARG A 306 3.95 -20.94 24.67
C ARG A 306 3.81 -19.94 25.81
N LYS A 307 3.45 -18.68 25.52
CA LYS A 307 3.18 -17.64 26.53
C LYS A 307 2.00 -18.03 27.44
N ARG A 308 0.88 -18.47 26.88
CA ARG A 308 -0.29 -18.97 27.64
C ARG A 308 0.06 -20.20 28.48
N LEU A 309 0.81 -21.16 27.93
CA LEU A 309 1.26 -22.32 28.70
C LEU A 309 2.15 -21.92 29.88
N LYS A 310 3.11 -21.01 29.66
CA LYS A 310 3.96 -20.49 30.75
C LYS A 310 3.16 -19.79 31.84
N ILE A 311 2.15 -19.00 31.47
CA ILE A 311 1.26 -18.34 32.44
C ILE A 311 0.43 -19.38 33.21
N GLN A 312 -0.15 -20.38 32.53
CA GLN A 312 -0.93 -21.44 33.18
C GLN A 312 -0.07 -22.31 34.11
N VAL A 313 1.15 -22.67 33.70
CA VAL A 313 2.09 -23.42 34.54
C VAL A 313 2.58 -22.57 35.71
N GLY A 314 2.83 -21.28 35.51
CA GLY A 314 3.20 -20.34 36.58
C GLY A 314 2.09 -20.16 37.62
N ILE A 315 0.84 -20.00 37.18
CA ILE A 315 -0.34 -19.96 38.07
C ILE A 315 -0.54 -21.31 38.78
N GLY A 316 -0.37 -22.43 38.06
CA GLY A 316 -0.46 -23.77 38.65
C GLY A 316 0.62 -24.03 39.72
N ALA A 317 1.84 -23.58 39.48
CA ALA A 317 2.94 -23.67 40.46
C ALA A 317 2.68 -22.77 41.68
N ALA A 318 2.18 -21.55 41.48
CA ALA A 318 1.82 -20.64 42.57
C ALA A 318 0.65 -21.18 43.42
N ALA A 319 -0.39 -21.72 42.78
CA ALA A 319 -1.52 -22.35 43.47
C ALA A 319 -1.09 -23.59 44.27
N SER A 320 -0.18 -24.40 43.72
CA SER A 320 0.38 -25.57 44.40
C SER A 320 1.24 -25.17 45.61
N ALA A 321 2.06 -24.13 45.48
CA ALA A 321 2.88 -23.60 46.58
C ALA A 321 2.02 -23.02 47.71
N LEU A 322 0.93 -22.31 47.37
CA LEU A 322 -0.05 -21.82 48.34
C LEU A 322 -0.78 -22.96 49.07
N LEU A 323 -1.13 -24.04 48.36
CA LEU A 323 -1.74 -25.24 48.96
C LEU A 323 -0.80 -25.95 49.93
N VAL A 324 0.49 -26.07 49.59
CA VAL A 324 1.52 -26.64 50.49
C VAL A 324 1.71 -25.77 51.72
N LEU A 325 1.78 -24.44 51.57
CA LEU A 325 1.89 -23.50 52.69
C LEU A 325 0.63 -23.50 53.59
N PHE A 326 -0.55 -23.71 53.02
CA PHE A 326 -1.80 -23.80 53.77
C PHE A 326 -1.92 -25.13 54.54
N LEU A 327 -1.41 -26.23 53.98
CA LEU A 327 -1.37 -27.55 54.63
C LEU A 327 -0.28 -27.64 55.73
N GLN A 328 0.81 -26.87 55.61
CA GLN A 328 1.86 -26.79 56.64
C GLN A 328 1.50 -25.88 57.83
N LYS A 329 0.44 -25.06 57.72
CA LYS A 329 -0.05 -24.16 58.77
C LYS A 329 -1.17 -24.75 59.64
N LYS A 330 -1.50 -26.03 59.48
CA LYS A 330 -2.50 -26.75 60.27
C LYS A 330 -1.88 -27.64 61.33
#